data_AF-A0A1Y6JZ29-F1
#
_entry.id   AF-A0A1Y6JZ29-F1
#
_cell.length_a   1.000
_cell.length_b   1.000
_cell.length_c   1.000
_cell.angle_alpha   90.00
_cell.angle_beta   90.00
_cell.angle_gamma   90.00
#
_symmetry.space_group_name_H-M   'P 1'
#
loop_
_entity.id
_entity.type
_entity.pdbx_description
1 polymer ?
#
loop_
_entity_poly.entity_id
_entity_poly.type
_entity_poly.pdbx_seq_one_letter_code
_entity_poly.pdbx_strand_id
1 'polypeptide(L)'
;MINLTHKLRWAIAAVVLYVAFVVVAVTTGFLAPSKIGLQWTILWYFVAAGLAYYFYFKNVTYREIIYYAQKLGYHYADLKSWVPNLRENQDVPNPDKPRLFSPFTKVPITATNIIGDKLSAEAKAKGIPKYR
;
A
#
# COMPACT_ATOMS: atom_id res chain seq x y z
N MET A 1 -0.73 -26.86 -1.73
CA MET A 1 -0.84 -25.42 -2.05
C MET A 1 -0.34 -24.62 -0.86
N ILE A 2 0.76 -23.88 -1.00
CA ILE A 2 1.19 -22.94 0.05
C ILE A 2 0.16 -21.82 0.09
N ASN A 3 -0.62 -21.74 1.16
CA ASN A 3 -1.62 -20.69 1.35
C ASN A 3 -0.89 -19.42 1.81
N LEU A 4 -0.28 -18.72 0.86
CA LEU A 4 0.48 -17.50 1.11
C LEU A 4 -0.45 -16.43 1.70
N THR A 5 -0.09 -15.92 2.88
CA THR A 5 -0.78 -14.79 3.51
C THR A 5 -0.77 -13.58 2.59
N HIS A 6 -1.79 -12.72 2.66
CA HIS A 6 -1.84 -11.56 1.76
C HIS A 6 -0.65 -10.63 1.96
N LYS A 7 -0.17 -10.49 3.20
CA LYS A 7 1.07 -9.76 3.50
C LYS A 7 2.26 -10.35 2.73
N LEU A 8 2.44 -11.67 2.76
CA LEU A 8 3.56 -12.29 2.07
C LEU A 8 3.48 -12.14 0.53
N ARG A 9 2.28 -12.19 -0.05
CA ARG A 9 2.08 -11.97 -1.49
C ARG A 9 2.52 -10.57 -1.93
N TRP A 10 2.16 -9.54 -1.17
CA TRP A 10 2.57 -8.17 -1.47
C TRP A 10 4.05 -7.93 -1.19
N ALA A 11 4.62 -8.58 -0.17
CA ALA A 11 6.04 -8.51 0.11
C ALA A 11 6.85 -9.09 -1.06
N ILE A 12 6.45 -10.26 -1.58
CA ILE A 12 7.06 -10.85 -2.77
C ILE A 12 6.93 -9.92 -3.98
N ALA A 13 5.75 -9.33 -4.21
CA ALA A 13 5.56 -8.40 -5.32
C ALA A 13 6.50 -7.17 -5.22
N ALA A 14 6.67 -6.61 -4.02
CA ALA A 14 7.59 -5.49 -3.79
C ALA A 14 9.06 -5.89 -4.02
N VAL A 15 9.47 -7.07 -3.54
CA VAL A 15 10.83 -7.59 -3.77
C VAL A 15 11.08 -7.81 -5.27
N VAL A 16 10.14 -8.43 -5.98
CA VAL A 16 10.24 -8.64 -7.44
C VAL A 16 10.36 -7.31 -8.17
N LEU A 17 9.57 -6.29 -7.78
CA LEU A 17 9.63 -4.96 -8.38
C LEU A 17 10.97 -4.27 -8.13
N TYR A 18 11.54 -4.41 -6.93
CA TYR A 18 12.86 -3.88 -6.62
C TYR A 18 13.95 -4.59 -7.42
N VAL A 19 13.93 -5.93 -7.49
CA VAL A 19 14.89 -6.70 -8.29
C VAL A 19 14.81 -6.31 -9.77
N ALA A 20 13.61 -6.15 -10.32
CA ALA A 20 13.43 -5.68 -11.70
C ALA A 20 14.07 -4.30 -11.93
N PHE A 21 13.91 -3.36 -10.99
CA PHE A 21 14.59 -2.06 -11.02
C PHE A 21 16.12 -2.22 -11.03
N VAL A 22 16.69 -3.06 -10.15
CA VAL A 22 18.14 -3.31 -10.09
C VAL A 22 18.64 -3.86 -11.43
N VAL A 23 17.95 -4.85 -11.99
CA VAL A 23 18.32 -5.44 -13.30
C VAL A 23 18.33 -4.38 -14.39
N VAL A 24 17.29 -3.55 -14.49
CA VAL A 24 17.22 -2.46 -15.49
C VAL A 24 18.33 -1.42 -15.26
N ALA A 25 18.60 -1.06 -14.00
CA ALA A 25 19.64 -0.11 -13.64
C ALA A 25 21.04 -0.58 -14.05
N VAL A 26 21.33 -1.87 -13.86
CA VAL A 26 22.61 -2.49 -14.25
C VAL A 26 22.71 -2.66 -15.75
N THR A 27 21.69 -3.18 -16.43
CA THR A 27 21.75 -3.49 -17.88
C THR A 27 21.82 -2.24 -18.75
N THR A 28 21.09 -1.17 -18.40
CA THR A 28 21.12 0.09 -19.15
C THR A 28 22.18 1.07 -18.62
N GLY A 29 22.67 0.84 -17.40
CA GLY A 29 23.66 1.68 -16.74
C GLY A 29 23.18 3.12 -16.52
N PHE A 30 21.86 3.37 -16.43
CA PHE A 30 21.34 4.75 -16.25
C PHE A 30 21.68 5.33 -14.87
N LEU A 31 21.95 4.47 -13.88
CA LEU A 31 22.44 4.85 -12.55
C LEU A 31 23.93 4.60 -12.36
N ALA A 32 24.71 4.41 -13.41
CA ALA A 32 26.15 4.15 -13.27
C ALA A 32 26.84 5.31 -12.53
N PRO A 33 27.71 5.04 -11.52
CA PRO A 33 28.43 6.09 -10.80
C PRO A 33 29.25 7.00 -11.71
N SER A 34 29.74 6.48 -12.85
CA SER A 34 30.47 7.24 -13.86
C SER A 34 29.61 8.29 -14.59
N LYS A 35 28.28 8.15 -14.58
CA LYS A 35 27.35 9.09 -15.26
C LYS A 35 26.78 10.14 -14.32
N ILE A 36 26.37 9.71 -13.12
CA ILE A 36 25.60 10.56 -12.20
C ILE A 36 26.32 10.77 -10.84
N GLY A 37 27.46 10.13 -10.62
CA GLY A 37 28.18 10.16 -9.35
C GLY A 37 27.68 9.11 -8.35
N LEU A 38 28.60 8.60 -7.53
CA LEU A 38 28.33 7.52 -6.56
C LEU A 38 27.21 7.86 -5.56
N GLN A 39 27.18 9.11 -5.08
CA GLN A 39 26.17 9.58 -4.13
C GLN A 39 24.75 9.48 -4.71
N TRP A 40 24.56 9.89 -5.97
CA TRP A 40 23.27 9.82 -6.66
C TRP A 40 22.88 8.39 -7.01
N THR A 41 23.83 7.56 -7.44
CA THR A 41 23.59 6.12 -7.62
C THR A 41 23.02 5.51 -6.34
N ILE A 42 23.71 5.70 -5.22
CA ILE A 42 23.28 5.18 -3.91
C ILE A 42 21.91 5.70 -3.53
N LEU A 43 21.67 7.01 -3.66
CA LEU A 43 20.39 7.64 -3.36
C LEU A 43 19.24 6.96 -4.12
N TRP A 44 19.39 6.75 -5.43
CA TRP A 44 18.34 6.17 -6.25
C TRP A 44 18.01 4.71 -5.89
N TYR A 45 19.00 3.92 -5.46
CA TYR A 45 18.73 2.59 -4.92
C TYR A 45 17.92 2.66 -3.61
N PHE A 46 18.26 3.57 -2.69
CA PHE A 46 17.48 3.78 -1.47
C PHE A 46 16.05 4.27 -1.77
N VAL A 47 15.88 5.21 -2.71
CA VAL A 47 14.57 5.69 -3.14
C VAL A 47 13.74 4.55 -3.73
N ALA A 48 14.32 3.72 -4.60
CA ALA A 48 13.64 2.58 -5.19
C ALA A 48 13.22 1.54 -4.13
N ALA A 49 14.09 1.25 -3.16
CA ALA A 49 13.76 0.36 -2.04
C ALA A 49 12.61 0.94 -1.19
N GLY A 50 12.65 2.24 -0.90
CA GLY A 50 11.58 2.95 -0.20
C GLY A 50 10.25 2.92 -0.96
N LEU A 51 10.27 3.09 -2.28
CA LEU A 51 9.08 3.00 -3.13
C LEU A 51 8.51 1.58 -3.17
N ALA A 52 9.35 0.55 -3.25
CA ALA A 52 8.92 -0.84 -3.20
C ALA A 52 8.27 -1.16 -1.85
N TYR A 53 8.89 -0.73 -0.75
CA TYR A 53 8.32 -0.86 0.60
C TYR A 53 6.98 -0.10 0.73
N TYR A 54 6.92 1.14 0.23
CA TYR A 54 5.70 1.94 0.21
C TYR A 54 4.58 1.25 -0.57
N PHE A 55 4.90 0.64 -1.72
CA PHE A 55 3.95 -0.13 -2.51
C PHE A 55 3.40 -1.33 -1.74
N TYR A 56 4.26 -2.08 -1.05
CA TYR A 56 3.85 -3.15 -0.16
C TYR A 56 2.89 -2.65 0.92
N PHE A 57 3.32 -1.65 1.69
CA PHE A 57 2.55 -1.10 2.81
C PHE A 57 1.17 -0.63 2.36
N LYS A 58 1.11 0.18 1.30
CA LYS A 58 -0.14 0.75 0.79
C LYS A 58 -1.16 -0.31 0.37
N ASN A 59 -0.72 -1.40 -0.25
CA ASN A 59 -1.63 -2.47 -0.67
C ASN A 59 -2.09 -3.35 0.50
N VAL A 60 -1.22 -3.59 1.49
CA VAL A 60 -1.61 -4.29 2.71
C VAL A 60 -2.63 -3.49 3.50
N THR A 61 -2.36 -2.22 3.79
CA THR A 61 -3.27 -1.34 4.53
C THR A 61 -4.61 -1.18 3.83
N TYR A 62 -4.61 -1.01 2.50
CA TYR A 62 -5.86 -0.95 1.72
C TYR A 62 -6.71 -2.20 1.94
N ARG A 63 -6.12 -3.40 1.84
CA ARG A 63 -6.88 -4.64 2.01
C ARG A 63 -7.32 -4.88 3.44
N GLU A 64 -6.50 -4.48 4.41
CA GLU A 64 -6.85 -4.55 5.82
C GLU A 64 -8.08 -3.69 6.12
N ILE A 65 -8.13 -2.46 5.60
CA ILE A 65 -9.30 -1.58 5.69
C ILE A 65 -10.53 -2.24 5.06
N ILE A 66 -10.42 -2.76 3.85
CA ILE A 66 -11.53 -3.43 3.16
C ILE A 66 -12.02 -4.63 3.99
N TYR A 67 -11.11 -5.43 4.52
CA TYR A 67 -11.43 -6.60 5.35
C TYR A 67 -12.20 -6.21 6.61
N TYR A 68 -11.71 -5.25 7.39
CA TYR A 68 -12.38 -4.84 8.61
C TYR A 68 -13.70 -4.11 8.33
N ALA A 69 -13.75 -3.25 7.30
CA ALA A 69 -14.97 -2.57 6.90
C ALA A 69 -16.08 -3.57 6.55
N GLN A 70 -15.77 -4.59 5.74
CA GLN A 70 -16.72 -5.65 5.40
C GLN A 70 -17.17 -6.47 6.62
N LYS A 71 -16.25 -6.77 7.54
CA LYS A 71 -16.58 -7.53 8.76
C LYS A 71 -17.41 -6.72 9.77
N LEU A 72 -17.24 -5.40 9.77
CA LEU A 72 -17.99 -4.47 10.63
C LEU A 72 -19.28 -3.97 9.98
N GLY A 73 -19.54 -4.30 8.70
CA GLY A 73 -20.73 -3.89 7.97
C GLY A 73 -20.69 -2.44 7.47
N TYR A 74 -19.50 -1.86 7.32
CA TYR A 74 -19.33 -0.50 6.79
C TYR A 74 -19.30 -0.47 5.27
N HIS A 75 -19.95 0.54 4.72
CA HIS A 75 -20.03 0.82 3.29
C HIS A 75 -19.16 2.01 2.89
N TYR A 76 -18.99 2.23 1.60
CA TYR A 76 -18.20 3.33 1.05
C TYR A 76 -18.61 4.71 1.60
N ALA A 77 -19.91 4.95 1.76
CA ALA A 77 -20.43 6.21 2.27
C ALA A 77 -19.94 6.48 3.71
N ASP A 78 -19.90 5.45 4.55
CA ASP A 78 -19.44 5.55 5.94
C ASP A 78 -17.96 5.92 5.99
N LEU A 79 -17.13 5.19 5.23
CA LEU A 79 -15.68 5.45 5.18
C LEU A 79 -15.39 6.85 4.64
N LYS A 80 -16.17 7.32 3.65
CA LYS A 80 -16.02 8.66 3.08
C LYS A 80 -16.36 9.74 4.10
N SER A 81 -17.37 9.53 4.94
CA SER A 81 -17.77 10.48 5.99
C SER A 81 -16.71 10.68 7.07
N TRP A 82 -15.81 9.71 7.26
CA TRP A 82 -14.78 9.77 8.32
C TRP A 82 -13.56 10.59 7.92
N VAL A 83 -13.38 10.86 6.63
CA VAL A 83 -12.20 11.57 6.14
C VAL A 83 -12.62 12.96 5.66
N PRO A 84 -12.39 14.01 6.47
CA PRO A 84 -12.67 15.37 6.04
C PRO A 84 -11.66 15.82 4.98
N ASN A 85 -12.05 16.79 4.15
CA ASN A 85 -11.17 17.52 3.24
C ASN A 85 -10.47 16.67 2.16
N LEU A 86 -11.14 15.64 1.64
CA LEU A 86 -10.68 14.97 0.42
C LEU A 86 -10.75 15.95 -0.76
N ARG A 87 -9.65 16.05 -1.51
CA ARG A 87 -9.66 16.75 -2.80
C ARG A 87 -10.61 16.05 -3.78
N GLU A 88 -11.10 16.74 -4.80
CA GLU A 88 -12.03 16.18 -5.78
C GLU A 88 -11.50 14.92 -6.51
N ASN A 89 -10.18 14.82 -6.66
CA ASN A 89 -9.51 13.68 -7.26
C ASN A 89 -9.12 12.57 -6.26
N GLN A 90 -9.38 12.79 -4.98
CA GLN A 90 -9.08 11.87 -3.88
C GLN A 90 -10.31 11.09 -3.45
N ASP A 91 -10.07 9.88 -2.96
CA ASP A 91 -11.10 8.94 -2.59
C ASP A 91 -10.68 8.06 -1.41
N VAL A 92 -11.62 7.33 -0.83
CA VAL A 92 -11.38 6.36 0.25
C VAL A 92 -11.39 4.93 -0.28
N PRO A 93 -10.83 3.96 0.46
CA PRO A 93 -11.03 2.55 0.16
C PRO A 93 -12.53 2.20 0.09
N ASN A 94 -12.94 1.53 -0.98
CA ASN A 94 -14.34 1.17 -1.20
C ASN A 94 -14.58 -0.32 -0.88
N PRO A 95 -15.25 -0.66 0.25
CA PRO A 95 -15.52 -2.04 0.65
C PRO A 95 -16.60 -2.72 -0.19
N ASP A 96 -17.48 -1.95 -0.84
CA ASP A 96 -18.56 -2.43 -1.71
C ASP A 96 -18.04 -2.88 -3.08
N LYS A 97 -16.94 -2.27 -3.53
CA LYS A 97 -16.27 -2.58 -4.80
C LYS A 97 -14.78 -2.80 -4.56
N PRO A 98 -14.39 -3.89 -3.88
CA PRO A 98 -13.01 -4.13 -3.49
C PRO A 98 -12.16 -4.37 -4.74
N ARG A 99 -11.13 -3.55 -4.94
CA ARG A 99 -10.18 -3.70 -6.03
C ARG A 99 -9.04 -4.61 -5.62
N LEU A 100 -8.41 -5.25 -6.60
CA LEU A 100 -7.23 -6.08 -6.34
C LEU A 100 -6.04 -5.24 -5.85
N PHE A 101 -5.90 -4.02 -6.40
CA PHE A 101 -4.84 -3.05 -6.08
C PHE A 101 -5.42 -1.80 -5.43
N SER A 102 -4.67 -1.23 -4.50
CA SER A 102 -4.97 0.11 -3.98
C SER A 102 -4.86 1.14 -5.12
N PRO A 103 -5.85 2.02 -5.33
CA PRO A 103 -5.73 3.12 -6.29
C PRO A 103 -4.63 4.09 -5.81
N PHE A 104 -3.42 3.91 -6.35
CA PHE A 104 -2.21 4.51 -5.79
C PHE A 104 -2.25 6.04 -5.74
N THR A 105 -2.91 6.68 -6.70
CA THR A 105 -3.03 8.14 -6.81
C THR A 105 -4.32 8.69 -6.20
N LYS A 106 -5.39 7.88 -6.12
CA LYS A 106 -6.69 8.36 -5.64
C LYS A 106 -6.84 8.22 -4.13
N VAL A 107 -6.26 7.20 -3.52
CA VAL A 107 -6.38 6.99 -2.07
C VAL A 107 -5.16 7.57 -1.35
N PRO A 108 -5.30 8.70 -0.63
CA PRO A 108 -4.19 9.30 0.10
C PRO A 108 -3.88 8.50 1.37
N ILE A 109 -2.62 8.57 1.81
CA ILE A 109 -2.19 7.83 3.02
C ILE A 109 -2.93 8.29 4.28
N THR A 110 -3.29 9.58 4.33
CA THR A 110 -4.02 10.17 5.45
C THR A 110 -5.40 9.54 5.60
N ALA A 111 -6.11 9.31 4.48
CA ALA A 111 -7.39 8.62 4.50
C ALA A 111 -7.25 7.18 5.01
N THR A 112 -6.22 6.45 4.55
CA THR A 112 -5.98 5.08 5.02
C THR A 112 -5.61 5.02 6.50
N ASN A 113 -4.87 6.00 7.02
CA ASN A 113 -4.52 6.02 8.44
C ASN A 113 -5.75 6.27 9.32
N ILE A 114 -6.54 7.32 9.02
CA ILE A 114 -7.75 7.65 9.78
C ILE A 114 -8.73 6.47 9.80
N ILE A 115 -9.02 5.90 8.62
CA ILE A 115 -9.95 4.78 8.49
C ILE A 115 -9.37 3.52 9.15
N GLY A 116 -8.08 3.23 8.91
CA GLY A 116 -7.40 2.05 9.43
C GLY A 116 -7.33 2.01 10.96
N ASP A 117 -7.03 3.15 11.60
CA ASP A 117 -6.96 3.26 13.05
C ASP A 117 -8.33 3.03 13.69
N LYS A 118 -9.37 3.65 13.13
CA LYS A 118 -10.75 3.50 13.61
C LYS A 118 -11.25 2.07 13.48
N LEU A 119 -11.12 1.49 12.28
CA LEU A 119 -11.55 0.12 12.01
C LEU A 119 -10.77 -0.90 12.85
N SER A 120 -9.45 -0.71 13.01
CA SER A 120 -8.63 -1.63 13.82
C SER A 120 -8.99 -1.57 15.30
N ALA A 121 -9.25 -0.38 15.84
CA ALA A 121 -9.69 -0.21 17.22
C ALA A 121 -11.05 -0.89 17.46
N GLU A 122 -12.01 -0.69 16.56
CA GLU A 122 -13.34 -1.29 16.67
C GLU A 122 -13.33 -2.80 16.43
N ALA A 123 -12.57 -3.27 15.45
CA ALA A 123 -12.37 -4.69 15.19
C ALA A 123 -11.79 -5.41 16.42
N LYS A 124 -10.82 -4.78 17.10
CA LYS A 124 -10.28 -5.29 18.37
C LYS A 124 -11.33 -5.33 19.46
N ALA A 125 -12.15 -4.29 19.61
CA ALA A 125 -13.22 -4.25 20.60
C ALA A 125 -14.30 -5.33 20.37
N LYS A 126 -14.62 -5.63 19.11
CA LYS A 126 -15.61 -6.65 18.72
C LYS A 126 -15.02 -8.05 18.53
N GLY A 127 -13.74 -8.26 18.87
CA GLY A 127 -13.09 -9.57 18.77
C GLY A 127 -12.93 -10.10 17.33
N ILE A 128 -12.91 -9.22 16.33
CA ILE A 128 -12.74 -9.61 14.93
C ILE A 128 -11.30 -10.11 14.72
N PRO A 129 -11.09 -11.25 14.01
CA PRO A 129 -9.77 -11.77 13.72
C PRO A 129 -8.89 -10.76 12.98
N LYS A 130 -7.59 -10.76 13.27
CA LYS A 130 -6.62 -9.91 12.57
C LYS A 130 -6.50 -10.28 11.10
N TYR A 131 -6.30 -9.27 10.26
CA TYR A 131 -5.98 -9.46 8.84
C TYR A 131 -4.65 -10.22 8.66
N ARG A 132 -4.68 -11.31 7.86
CA ARG A 132 -3.53 -12.20 7.59
C ARG A 132 -3.08 -12.11 6.13
#